data_AF-A0A1C3NC15-F1
#
_entry.id   AF-A0A1C3NC15-F1
#
_cell.length_a   1.000
_cell.length_b   1.000
_cell.length_c   1.000
_cell.angle_alpha   90.00
_cell.angle_beta   90.00
_cell.angle_gamma   90.00
#
_symmetry.space_group_name_H-M   'P 1'
#
loop_
_entity.id
_entity.type
_entity.pdbx_description
1 polymer ?
#
loop_
_entity_poly.entity_id
_entity_poly.type
_entity_poly.pdbx_seq_one_letter_code
_entity_poly.pdbx_strand_id
1 'polypeptide(L)'
;MALELSNAGHSIDTIADRLEVSRATAARRIRAALQRIPAQEADTLRRQSEARFNEWMRRCNALLASDLSTQDTVRVLNLLLSLERERVQLYGLRLPSAVVVQIEQGAGQ
;
A
#
# COMPACT_ATOMS: atom_id res chain seq x y z
N MET A 1 -5.49 -7.82 19.63
CA MET A 1 -5.53 -6.35 19.80
C MET A 1 -5.68 -5.65 18.44
N ALA A 2 -6.25 -4.44 18.36
CA ALA A 2 -6.45 -3.73 17.07
C ALA A 2 -5.16 -3.52 16.25
N LEU A 3 -4.04 -3.25 16.93
CA LEU A 3 -2.74 -3.08 16.30
C LEU A 3 -2.20 -4.39 15.70
N GLU A 4 -2.40 -5.53 16.35
CA GLU A 4 -1.96 -6.84 15.82
C GLU A 4 -2.70 -7.20 14.54
N LEU A 5 -4.01 -6.94 14.49
CA LEU A 5 -4.81 -7.16 13.27
C LEU A 5 -4.37 -6.20 12.14
N SER A 6 -4.03 -4.96 12.49
CA SER A 6 -3.47 -3.99 11.53
C SER A 6 -2.11 -4.45 11.00
N ASN A 7 -1.22 -4.95 11.87
CA ASN A 7 0.09 -5.48 11.47
C ASN A 7 -0.02 -6.72 10.59
N ALA A 8 -1.06 -7.54 10.81
CA ALA A 8 -1.41 -8.68 9.95
C ALA A 8 -2.00 -8.26 8.59
N GLY A 9 -2.22 -6.96 8.35
CA GLY A 9 -2.71 -6.43 7.08
C GLY A 9 -4.24 -6.46 6.91
N HIS A 10 -5.00 -6.61 8.01
CA HIS A 10 -6.45 -6.47 7.94
C HIS A 10 -6.87 -5.00 7.71
N SER A 11 -7.94 -4.79 6.95
CA SER A 11 -8.50 -3.46 6.74
C SER A 11 -9.12 -2.92 8.04
N ILE A 12 -9.27 -1.59 8.15
CA ILE A 12 -9.91 -0.97 9.32
C ILE A 12 -11.34 -1.49 9.51
N ASP A 13 -12.05 -1.77 8.41
CA ASP A 13 -13.42 -2.30 8.45
C ASP A 13 -13.42 -3.72 9.01
N THR A 14 -12.54 -4.61 8.54
CA THR A 14 -12.37 -5.95 9.11
C THR A 14 -11.96 -5.93 10.58
N ILE A 15 -11.14 -4.95 10.98
CA ILE A 15 -10.74 -4.77 12.38
C ILE A 15 -11.92 -4.28 13.23
N ALA A 16 -12.74 -3.37 12.69
CA ALA A 16 -13.92 -2.85 13.36
C ALA A 16 -14.93 -3.97 13.62
N ASP A 17 -15.20 -4.80 12.60
CA ASP A 17 -16.10 -5.95 12.69
C ASP A 17 -15.60 -6.98 13.70
N ARG A 18 -14.31 -7.36 13.63
CA ARG A 18 -13.71 -8.35 14.55
C ARG A 18 -13.66 -7.90 16.00
N LEU A 19 -13.63 -6.60 16.24
CA LEU A 19 -13.58 -6.02 17.57
C LEU A 19 -14.94 -5.53 18.06
N GLU A 20 -15.99 -5.70 17.26
CA GLU A 20 -17.35 -5.23 17.54
C GLU A 20 -17.39 -3.73 17.92
N VAL A 21 -16.66 -2.91 17.17
CA VAL A 21 -16.60 -1.46 17.36
C VAL A 21 -16.85 -0.71 16.06
N SER A 22 -17.16 0.58 16.17
CA SER A 22 -17.23 1.44 14.99
C SER A 22 -15.87 1.58 14.29
N ARG A 23 -15.90 1.75 12.96
CA ARG A 23 -14.71 2.06 12.13
C ARG A 23 -13.87 3.20 12.70
N ALA A 24 -14.53 4.27 13.16
CA ALA A 24 -13.88 5.42 13.79
C ALA A 24 -13.13 5.02 15.08
N THR A 25 -13.73 4.16 15.89
CA THR A 25 -13.12 3.65 17.12
C THR A 25 -11.93 2.74 16.82
N ALA A 26 -12.05 1.84 15.83
CA ALA A 26 -10.96 1.00 15.38
C ALA A 26 -9.76 1.84 14.91
N ALA A 27 -10.00 2.82 14.02
CA ALA A 27 -8.98 3.73 13.53
C ALA A 27 -8.29 4.52 14.66
N ARG A 28 -9.08 5.04 15.61
CA ARG A 28 -8.55 5.76 16.78
C ARG A 28 -7.68 4.87 17.66
N ARG A 29 -8.10 3.63 17.92
CA ARG A 29 -7.34 2.65 18.72
C ARG A 29 -6.03 2.28 18.04
N ILE A 30 -6.03 2.06 16.72
CA ILE A 30 -4.82 1.80 15.94
C ILE A 30 -3.87 3.01 16.03
N ARG A 31 -4.36 4.23 15.80
CA ARG A 31 -3.54 5.45 15.89
C ARG A 31 -2.93 5.64 17.28
N ALA A 32 -3.72 5.46 18.34
CA ALA A 32 -3.23 5.56 19.71
C ALA A 32 -2.18 4.48 20.04
N ALA A 33 -2.34 3.28 19.48
CA ALA A 33 -1.36 2.22 19.65
C ALA A 33 -0.05 2.53 18.91
N LEU A 34 -0.13 3.02 17.66
CA LEU A 34 1.04 3.44 16.87
C LEU A 34 1.85 4.55 17.56
N GLN A 35 1.18 5.50 18.21
CA GLN A 35 1.84 6.59 18.96
C GLN A 35 2.60 6.11 20.20
N ARG A 36 2.32 4.90 20.69
CA ARG A 36 2.96 4.32 21.89
C ARG A 36 4.10 3.37 21.54
N ILE A 37 4.38 3.16 20.26
CA ILE A 37 5.43 2.25 19.80
C ILE A 37 6.80 2.89 20.11
N PRO A 38 7.69 2.21 20.83
CA PRO A 38 9.08 2.64 21.03
C PRO A 38 9.79 2.87 19.70
N ALA A 39 10.71 3.84 19.65
CA ALA A 39 11.42 4.20 18.42
C ALA A 39 12.12 3.00 17.73
N GLN A 40 12.65 2.05 18.50
CA GLN A 40 13.28 0.84 17.98
C GLN A 40 12.28 -0.11 17.32
N GLU A 41 11.08 -0.26 17.89
CA GLU A 41 9.99 -1.03 17.28
C GLU A 41 9.44 -0.33 16.04
N ALA A 42 9.38 1.01 16.05
CA ALA A 42 8.97 1.80 14.89
C ALA A 42 9.95 1.64 13.73
N ASP A 43 11.27 1.67 13.97
CA ASP A 43 12.27 1.39 12.92
C ASP A 43 12.19 -0.06 12.42
N THR A 44 11.90 -1.02 13.30
CA THR A 44 11.68 -2.42 12.91
C THR A 44 10.48 -2.54 11.99
N LEU A 45 9.35 -1.92 12.32
CA LEU A 45 8.14 -1.92 11.49
C LEU A 45 8.37 -1.22 10.15
N ARG A 46 9.14 -0.13 10.15
CA ARG A 46 9.56 0.58 8.95
C ARG A 46 10.36 -0.34 8.02
N ARG A 47 11.40 -1.01 8.52
CA ARG A 47 12.22 -1.96 7.75
C ARG A 47 11.40 -3.15 7.22
N GLN A 48 10.50 -3.69 8.03
CA GLN A 48 9.61 -4.78 7.61
C GLN A 48 8.68 -4.34 6.47
N SER A 49 8.10 -3.14 6.58
CA SER A 49 7.23 -2.58 5.55
C SER A 49 8.01 -2.30 4.25
N GLU A 50 9.22 -1.75 4.36
CA GLU A 50 10.14 -1.54 3.23
C GLU A 50 10.48 -2.86 2.52
N ALA A 51 10.80 -3.91 3.28
CA ALA A 51 11.07 -5.24 2.71
C ALA A 51 9.85 -5.80 1.95
N ARG A 52 8.64 -5.62 2.50
CA ARG A 52 7.39 -6.04 1.83
C ARG A 52 7.15 -5.27 0.54
N PHE A 53 7.33 -3.94 0.54
CA PHE A 53 7.18 -3.15 -0.68
C PHE A 53 8.18 -3.57 -1.75
N ASN A 54 9.46 -3.77 -1.37
CA ASN A 54 10.49 -4.24 -2.29
C ASN A 54 10.14 -5.59 -2.91
N GLU A 55 9.59 -6.52 -2.12
CA GLU A 55 9.13 -7.81 -2.62
C GLU A 55 7.98 -7.67 -3.61
N TRP A 56 6.97 -6.85 -3.32
CA TRP A 56 5.85 -6.61 -4.24
C TRP A 56 6.30 -5.94 -5.55
N MET A 57 7.22 -4.98 -5.49
CA MET A 57 7.78 -4.35 -6.68
C MET A 57 8.57 -5.36 -7.53
N ARG A 58 9.35 -6.26 -6.91
CA ARG A 58 10.01 -7.36 -7.64
C ARG A 58 9.01 -8.24 -8.39
N ARG A 59 7.89 -8.59 -7.75
CA ARG A 59 6.81 -9.37 -8.40
C ARG A 59 6.15 -8.61 -9.55
N CYS A 60 5.90 -7.32 -9.38
CA CYS A 60 5.38 -6.48 -10.46
C CYS A 60 6.33 -6.42 -11.66
N ASN A 61 7.64 -6.24 -11.40
CA ASN A 61 8.66 -6.25 -12.45
C ASN A 61 8.76 -7.62 -13.15
N ALA A 62 8.63 -8.71 -12.40
CA ALA A 62 8.59 -10.06 -12.99
C ALA A 62 7.35 -10.26 -13.89
N LEU A 63 6.18 -9.73 -13.48
CA LEU A 63 4.98 -9.74 -14.33
C LEU A 63 5.17 -8.90 -15.59
N LEU A 64 5.78 -7.72 -15.50
CA LEU A 64 6.07 -6.87 -16.67
C LEU A 64 7.08 -7.50 -17.64
N ALA A 65 7.89 -8.45 -17.19
CA ALA A 65 8.78 -9.23 -18.05
C ALA A 65 8.07 -10.41 -18.75
N SER A 66 6.81 -10.70 -18.40
CA SER A 66 5.99 -11.71 -19.06
C SER A 66 5.13 -11.11 -20.16
N ASP A 67 4.55 -11.95 -21.01
CA ASP A 67 3.68 -11.51 -22.09
C ASP A 67 2.30 -11.13 -21.52
N LEU A 68 2.06 -9.83 -21.40
CA LEU A 68 0.84 -9.25 -20.85
C LEU A 68 0.06 -8.52 -21.93
N SER A 69 -1.27 -8.57 -21.85
CA SER A 69 -2.12 -7.66 -22.61
C SER A 69 -1.81 -6.21 -22.24
N THR A 70 -2.01 -5.25 -23.15
CA THR A 70 -1.83 -3.81 -22.87
C THR A 70 -2.62 -3.37 -21.64
N GLN A 71 -3.83 -3.91 -21.44
CA GLN A 71 -4.67 -3.60 -20.29
C GLN A 71 -4.03 -4.08 -18.98
N ASP A 72 -3.48 -5.29 -18.96
CA ASP A 72 -2.83 -5.84 -17.77
C ASP A 72 -1.48 -5.17 -17.51
N THR A 73 -0.73 -4.81 -18.56
CA THR A 73 0.47 -3.96 -18.43
C THR A 73 0.14 -2.64 -17.71
N VAL A 74 -0.92 -1.94 -18.12
CA VAL A 74 -1.35 -0.69 -17.48
C VAL A 74 -1.75 -0.91 -16.02
N ARG A 75 -2.43 -2.02 -15.69
CA ARG A 75 -2.77 -2.37 -14.30
C ARG A 75 -1.53 -2.59 -13.44
N VAL A 76 -0.56 -3.35 -13.94
CA VAL A 76 0.69 -3.63 -13.22
C VAL A 76 1.53 -2.36 -13.04
N LEU A 77 1.61 -1.50 -14.05
CA LEU A 77 2.29 -0.20 -13.94
C LEU A 77 1.64 0.71 -12.90
N ASN A 78 0.31 0.78 -12.86
CA ASN A 78 -0.41 1.56 -11.84
C ASN A 78 -0.19 1.02 -10.42
N LEU A 79 -0.12 -0.31 -10.27
CA LEU A 79 0.23 -0.93 -8.99
C LEU A 79 1.66 -0.58 -8.58
N LEU A 80 2.62 -0.68 -9.50
CA LEU A 80 4.02 -0.33 -9.25
C LEU A 80 4.18 1.13 -8.82
N LEU A 81 3.52 2.07 -9.52
CA LEU A 81 3.50 3.48 -9.15
C LEU A 81 2.87 3.73 -7.76
N SER A 82 1.86 2.95 -7.39
CA SER A 82 1.23 3.07 -6.07
C SER A 82 2.18 2.57 -4.97
N LEU A 83 2.85 1.44 -5.19
CA LEU A 83 3.88 0.92 -4.27
C LEU A 83 5.03 1.90 -4.09
N GLU A 84 5.48 2.55 -5.17
CA GLU A 84 6.52 3.58 -5.09
C GLU A 84 6.10 4.78 -4.24
N ARG A 85 4.85 5.24 -4.36
CA ARG A 85 4.32 6.32 -3.51
C ARG A 85 4.32 5.93 -2.04
N GLU A 86 3.85 4.73 -1.71
CA GLU A 86 3.84 4.23 -0.32
C GLU A 86 5.26 4.10 0.23
N ARG A 87 6.21 3.61 -0.57
CA ARG A 87 7.63 3.52 -0.17
C ARG A 87 8.24 4.91 0.07
N VAL A 88 7.95 5.89 -0.77
CA VAL A 88 8.45 7.27 -0.58
C VAL A 88 7.82 7.91 0.66
N GLN A 89 6.53 7.68 0.93
CA GLN A 89 5.88 8.14 2.16
C GLN A 89 6.51 7.53 3.42
N LEU A 90 7.00 6.29 3.34
CA LEU A 90 7.70 5.61 4.42
C LEU A 90 9.04 6.30 4.79
N TYR A 91 9.64 7.06 3.87
CA TYR A 91 10.80 7.92 4.13
C TYR A 91 10.43 9.36 4.52
N GLY A 92 9.14 9.67 4.69
CA GLY A 92 8.66 11.02 4.99
C GLY A 92 8.64 11.95 3.79
N LEU A 93 8.81 11.42 2.58
CA LEU A 93 8.81 12.17 1.33
C LEU A 93 7.42 12.07 0.67
N ARG A 94 7.08 13.01 -0.23
CA ARG A 94 5.84 12.93 -1.04
C ARG A 94 6.19 12.89 -2.52
N LEU A 95 5.71 11.86 -3.21
CA LEU A 95 5.66 11.81 -4.68
C LEU A 95 4.40 12.57 -5.17
N PRO A 96 4.48 13.34 -6.27
CA PRO A 96 3.30 13.90 -6.93
C PRO A 96 2.30 12.79 -7.30
N SER A 97 1.00 13.07 -7.14
CA SER A 97 -0.10 12.20 -7.60
C SER A 97 0.05 11.93 -9.11
N ALA A 98 -0.20 10.69 -9.53
CA ALA A 98 0.07 10.17 -10.88
C ALA A 98 -0.28 11.12 -12.04
N VAL A 99 0.57 11.09 -13.07
CA VAL A 99 0.21 11.42 -14.46
C VAL A 99 -0.81 10.39 -14.93
N VAL A 100 -2.03 10.82 -15.23
CA VAL A 100 -3.04 10.01 -15.90
C VAL A 100 -2.64 9.90 -17.36
N VAL A 101 -2.15 8.74 -17.79
CA VAL A 101 -2.01 8.45 -19.23
C VAL A 101 -3.38 8.06 -19.74
N GLN A 102 -4.09 9.01 -20.35
CA GLN A 102 -5.25 8.71 -21.18
C GLN A 102 -4.74 8.06 -22.46
N ILE A 103 -4.97 6.75 -22.60
CA ILE A 103 -4.78 6.08 -23.89
C ILE A 103 -6.02 6.47 -24.72
N GLU A 104 -5.86 7.46 -25.60
CA GLU A 104 -6.85 7.72 -26.63
C GLU A 104 -6.97 6.45 -27.49
N GLN A 105 -8.08 5.73 -27.35
CA GLN A 105 -8.46 4.76 -28.37
C GLN A 105 -8.78 5.57 -29.62
N GLY A 106 -7.87 5.56 -30.59
CA GLY A 106 -8.08 6.14 -31.89
C GLY A 106 -9.30 5.50 -32.55
N ALA A 107 -10.45 6.16 -32.43
CA ALA A 107 -11.56 5.99 -33.34
C ALA A 107 -11.18 6.73 -34.63
N GLY A 108 -10.36 6.08 -35.45
CA GLY A 108 -9.90 6.58 -36.74
C GLY A 108 -10.33 5.65 -37.86
N GLN A 109 -11.56 5.86 -38.32
CA GLN A 109 -12.15 5.56 -39.65
C GLN A 109 -12.13 4.12 -40.16
#